data_AF-A0A7C7RM45-F1
#
_entry.id   AF-A0A7C7RM45-F1
#
_cell.length_a   1.000
_cell.length_b   1.000
_cell.length_c   1.000
_cell.angle_alpha   90.00
_cell.angle_beta   90.00
_cell.angle_gamma   90.00
#
_symmetry.space_group_name_H-M   'P 1'
#
loop_
_entity.id
_entity.type
_entity.pdbx_description
1 polymer ?
#
loop_
_entity_poly.entity_id
_entity_poly.type
_entity_poly.pdbx_seq_one_letter_code
_entity_poly.pdbx_strand_id
1 'polypeptide(L)' 'YLWRDNIYLSLVLGSALVVNLSFGSMVGVLVPLGLEKIGVDPALASSVLVTAATDSLGFFISLSLAAHFLQEIQ' A
#
# COMPACT_ATOMS: atom_id res chain seq x y z
N TYR A 1 -3.04 -14.83 14.28
CA TYR A 1 -2.89 -15.97 15.20
C TYR A 1 -4.23 -16.69 15.31
N LEU A 2 -5.27 -16.04 15.84
CA LEU A 2 -6.60 -16.67 16.08
C LEU A 2 -7.35 -17.21 14.85
N TRP A 3 -7.08 -16.73 13.63
CA TRP A 3 -7.87 -17.13 12.45
C TRP A 3 -7.35 -18.39 11.76
N ARG A 4 -6.02 -18.60 11.74
CA ARG A 4 -5.37 -19.67 10.96
C ARG A 4 -4.30 -20.43 11.74
N ASP A 5 -4.09 -20.12 13.02
CA ASP A 5 -2.99 -20.63 13.87
C ASP A 5 -1.59 -20.56 13.23
N ASN A 6 -1.44 -19.74 12.18
CA ASN A 6 -0.21 -19.57 11.45
C ASN A 6 0.39 -18.20 11.78
N ILE A 7 1.52 -18.22 12.49
CA ILE A 7 2.21 -17.01 12.94
C ILE A 7 2.83 -16.25 11.77
N TYR A 8 3.34 -16.94 10.75
CA TYR A 8 3.92 -16.35 9.56
C TYR A 8 2.88 -15.60 8.72
N LEU A 9 1.71 -16.18 8.51
CA LEU A 9 0.59 -15.51 7.84
C LEU A 9 0.19 -14.21 8.55
N SER A 10 0.17 -14.26 9.89
CA SER A 10 -0.18 -13.11 10.72
C SER A 10 0.87 -12.01 10.65
N LEU A 11 2.15 -12.40 10.63
CA LEU A 11 3.29 -11.50 10.45
C LEU A 11 3.26 -10.83 9.08
N VAL A 12 2.98 -11.57 8.02
CA VAL A 12 2.87 -11.04 6.65
C VAL A 12 1.74 -10.02 6.54
N LEU A 13 0.54 -10.34 7.03
CA LEU A 13 -0.59 -9.41 7.01
C LEU A 13 -0.32 -8.17 7.87
N GLY A 14 0.22 -8.35 9.08
CA GLY A 14 0.52 -7.25 9.99
C GLY A 14 1.58 -6.30 9.43
N SER A 15 2.68 -6.85 8.92
CA SER A 15 3.74 -6.05 8.29
C SER A 15 3.27 -5.39 6.99
N ALA A 16 2.49 -6.09 6.15
CA ALA A 16 1.91 -5.51 4.95
C ALA A 16 1.02 -4.31 5.26
N LEU A 17 0.21 -4.37 6.33
CA LEU A 17 -0.61 -3.22 6.76
C LEU A 17 0.23 -2.03 7.20
N VAL A 18 1.28 -2.25 8.01
CA VAL A 18 2.16 -1.16 8.47
C VAL A 18 2.85 -0.48 7.28
N VAL A 19 3.36 -1.28 6.33
CA VAL A 19 4.00 -0.75 5.13
C VAL A 19 2.99 -0.03 4.25
N ASN A 20 1.80 -0.59 4.04
CA ASN A 20 0.73 0.05 3.24
C ASN A 20 0.31 1.41 3.79
N LEU A 21 0.14 1.52 5.11
CA LEU A 21 -0.23 2.79 5.74
C LEU A 21 0.90 3.82 5.65
N SER A 22 2.15 3.37 5.79
CA SER A 22 3.34 4.23 5.64
C SER A 22 3.41 4.82 4.23
N PHE A 23 3.37 3.97 3.20
CA PHE A 23 3.38 4.42 1.80
C PHE A 23 2.11 5.19 1.43
N GLY A 24 0.94 4.78 1.91
CA GLY A 24 -0.32 5.46 1.66
C GLY A 24 -0.30 6.91 2.13
N SER A 25 0.27 7.18 3.30
CA SER A 25 0.46 8.55 3.80
C SER A 25 1.41 9.38 2.92
N MET A 26 2.48 8.78 2.41
CA MET A 26 3.42 9.45 1.50
C MET A 26 2.73 9.77 0.17
N VAL A 27 2.02 8.82 -0.42
CA VAL A 27 1.28 8.97 -1.69
C VAL A 27 0.19 10.03 -1.56
N GLY A 28 -0.53 10.04 -0.43
CA GLY A 28 -1.57 11.02 -0.14
C GLY A 28 -1.08 12.48 -0.14
N VAL A 29 0.22 12.71 0.10
CA VAL A 29 0.84 14.05 0.03
C VAL A 29 1.59 14.26 -1.29
N LEU A 30 2.33 13.26 -1.76
CA LEU A 30 3.17 13.37 -2.95
C LEU A 30 2.37 13.49 -4.25
N VAL A 31 1.21 12.81 -4.36
CA VAL A 31 0.39 12.88 -5.58
C VAL A 31 -0.19 14.28 -5.78
N PRO A 32 -0.89 14.91 -4.81
CA PRO A 32 -1.36 16.29 -4.97
C PRO A 32 -0.24 17.28 -5.29
N LEU A 33 0.90 17.20 -4.58
CA LEU A 33 2.05 18.07 -4.81
C LEU A 33 2.67 17.86 -6.20
N GLY A 34 2.70 16.62 -6.68
CA GLY A 34 3.15 16.28 -8.02
C GLY A 34 2.24 16.87 -9.10
N LEU A 35 0.92 16.80 -8.92
CA LEU A 35 -0.05 17.40 -9.82
C LEU A 35 0.10 18.93 -9.89
N GLU A 36 0.21 19.58 -8.74
CA GLU A 36 0.40 21.03 -8.65
C GLU A 36 1.67 21.46 -9.41
N LYS A 37 2.75 20.70 -9.29
CA LYS A 37 4.02 20.98 -9.98
C LYS A 37 3.94 20.87 -11.50
N ILE A 38 3.00 20.08 -12.03
CA ILE A 38 2.78 19.91 -13.47
C ILE A 38 1.68 20.87 -13.97
N GLY A 39 1.09 21.68 -13.09
CA GLY A 39 0.03 22.66 -13.41
C GLY A 39 -1.35 22.04 -13.56
N VAL A 40 -1.55 20.81 -13.09
CA VAL A 40 -2.87 20.15 -13.06
C VAL A 40 -3.53 20.48 -11.73
N ASP A 41 -4.79 20.91 -11.76
CA ASP A 41 -5.55 21.22 -10.55
C ASP A 41 -5.72 19.94 -9.68
N PRO A 42 -5.08 19.89 -8.49
CA PRO A 42 -5.19 18.74 -7.62
C PRO A 42 -6.61 18.53 -7.10
N ALA A 43 -7.46 19.56 -7.01
CA ALA A 43 -8.82 19.39 -6.50
C ALA A 43 -9.68 18.48 -7.41
N LEU A 44 -9.43 18.50 -8.73
CA LEU A 44 -10.20 17.73 -9.71
C LEU A 44 -9.67 16.31 -9.91
N ALA A 45 -8.34 16.11 -9.83
CA ALA A 45 -7.71 14.85 -10.20
C ALA A 45 -7.06 14.09 -9.04
N SER A 46 -6.82 14.72 -7.88
CA SER A 46 -6.09 14.09 -6.78
C SER A 46 -6.84 12.91 -6.15
N SER A 47 -8.16 12.97 -5.96
CA SER A 47 -8.87 11.91 -5.23
C SER A 47 -8.81 10.56 -5.96
N VAL A 48 -9.08 10.55 -7.26
CA VAL A 48 -9.02 9.35 -8.11
C VAL A 48 -7.58 8.88 -8.27
N LEU A 49 -6.63 9.77 -8.51
CA LEU A 49 -5.21 9.40 -8.68
C LEU A 49 -4.58 8.89 -7.38
N VAL A 50 -4.87 9.52 -6.23
CA VAL A 50 -4.39 9.06 -4.92
C VAL A 50 -4.96 7.67 -4.64
N THR A 51 -6.26 7.46 -4.89
CA THR A 51 -6.89 6.14 -4.68
C THR A 51 -6.27 5.09 -5.60
N ALA A 52 -6.13 5.37 -6.90
CA ALA A 52 -5.52 4.44 -7.84
C ALA A 52 -4.05 4.13 -7.50
N ALA A 53 -3.28 5.14 -7.09
CA ALA A 53 -1.89 4.98 -6.69
C ALA A 53 -1.77 4.16 -5.39
N THR A 54 -2.58 4.46 -4.37
CA THR A 54 -2.54 3.73 -3.11
C THR A 54 -3.09 2.31 -3.24
N ASP A 55 -4.06 2.06 -4.11
CA ASP A 55 -4.58 0.72 -4.41
C ASP A 55 -3.52 -0.13 -5.11
N SER A 56 -2.87 0.43 -6.14
CA SER A 56 -1.81 -0.26 -6.88
C SER A 56 -0.62 -0.56 -5.96
N LEU A 57 -0.14 0.42 -5.21
CA LEU A 57 0.97 0.25 -4.26
C LEU A 57 0.60 -0.73 -3.15
N GLY A 58 -0.60 -0.61 -2.58
CA GLY A 58 -1.07 -1.49 -1.52
C GLY A 58 -1.13 -2.94 -1.96
N PHE A 59 -1.56 -3.18 -3.19
CA PHE A 59 -1.58 -4.51 -3.80
C PHE A 59 -0.15 -5.02 -4.05
N PHE A 60 0.74 -4.20 -4.62
CA PHE A 60 2.14 -4.56 -4.86
C PHE A 60 2.90 -4.89 -3.58
N ILE A 61 2.74 -4.10 -2.51
CA ILE A 61 3.35 -4.35 -1.21
C ILE A 61 2.86 -5.67 -0.64
N SER A 62 1.54 -5.89 -0.63
CA SER A 62 0.95 -7.13 -0.12
C SER A 62 1.45 -8.36 -0.88
N LEU A 63 1.54 -8.28 -2.21
CA LEU A 63 2.08 -9.37 -3.05
C LEU A 63 3.57 -9.59 -2.83
N SER A 64 4.36 -8.52 -2.70
CA SER A 64 5.80 -8.61 -2.48
C SER A 64 6.12 -9.26 -1.14
N LEU A 65 5.41 -8.87 -0.07
CA LEU A 65 5.54 -9.50 1.23
C LEU A 65 5.07 -10.96 1.21
N ALA A 66 3.95 -11.26 0.57
CA ALA A 66 3.48 -12.64 0.44
C ALA A 66 4.47 -13.51 -0.34
N ALA A 67 5.06 -12.99 -1.42
CA ALA A 67 6.07 -13.69 -2.21
C ALA A 67 7.37 -13.93 -1.43
N HIS A 68 7.78 -12.96 -0.61
CA HIS A 68 8.99 -13.09 0.21
C HIS A 68 8.84 -14.16 1.30
N PHE A 69 7.67 -14.25 1.93
CA PHE A 69 7.38 -15.24 2.97
C PHE A 69 6.76 -16.53 2.43
N LEU A 70 6.66 -16.70 1.10
CA LEU A 70 5.95 -17.82 0.47
C LEU A 70 6.47 -19.19 0.94
N GLN A 71 7.78 -19.33 1.15
CA GLN A 71 8.39 -20.57 1.61
C GLN A 71 8.09 -20.93 3.07
N GLU A 72 7.79 -19.94 3.91
CA GLU A 72 7.46 -20.11 5.34
C GLU A 72 5.95 -20.26 5.58
N ILE A 73 5.13 -19.92 4.58
CA ILE A 73 3.67 -20.04 4.63
C ILE A 73 3.21 -21.44 4.16
N GLN A 74 4.02 -22.14 3.35
CA GLN A 74 3.78 -23.51 2.89
C GLN A 74 4.10 -24.54 3.98
#